data_AF-K8X5Q2-F1
#
_entry.id   AF-K8X5Q2-F1
#
_cell.length_a   1.000
_cell.length_b   1.000
_cell.length_c   1.000
_cell.angle_alpha   90.00
_cell.angle_beta   90.00
_cell.angle_gamma   90.00
#
_symmetry.space_group_name_H-M   'P 1'
#
loop_
_entity.id
_entity.type
_entity.pdbx_description
1 polymer ?
#
loop_
_entity_poly.entity_id
_entity_poly.type
_entity_poly.pdbx_seq_one_letter_code
_entity_poly.pdbx_strand_id
1 'polypeptide(L)' 'MCSIIFNRAPKDNKIIIKYLTYLLFAGIISFLPISLIIKVIIGSDGYQTCDKISWMLPTTYVTDLSLCD' A
#
# COMPACT_ATOMS: atom_id res chain seq x y z
N MET A 1 -24.32 -24.36 -5.56
CA MET A 1 -25.27 -23.25 -5.79
C MET A 1 -24.47 -21.96 -5.89
N CYS A 2 -24.04 -21.54 -7.08
CA CYS A 2 -23.39 -20.25 -7.33
C CYS A 2 -23.27 -20.05 -8.85
N SER A 3 -24.28 -19.49 -9.51
CA SER A 3 -24.13 -19.08 -10.92
C SER A 3 -25.09 -17.99 -11.39
N ILE A 4 -25.80 -17.30 -10.48
CA ILE A 4 -26.76 -16.25 -10.88
C ILE A 4 -26.17 -14.84 -10.72
N ILE A 5 -25.10 -14.68 -9.93
CA ILE A 5 -24.53 -13.36 -9.61
C ILE A 5 -23.74 -12.79 -10.80
N PHE A 6 -23.15 -13.64 -11.66
CA PHE A 6 -22.32 -13.19 -12.80
C PHE A 6 -23.08 -13.03 -14.12
N ASN A 7 -24.37 -13.38 -14.21
CA ASN A 7 -25.10 -13.35 -15.49
C ASN A 7 -25.59 -11.93 -15.89
N ARG A 8 -25.26 -10.91 -15.10
CA ARG A 8 -25.50 -9.52 -15.45
C ARG A 8 -24.13 -8.87 -15.55
N ALA A 9 -23.49 -8.98 -16.72
CA ALA A 9 -22.37 -8.12 -17.04
C ALA A 9 -22.81 -6.68 -16.70
N PRO A 10 -22.08 -5.95 -15.84
CA PRO A 10 -22.46 -4.58 -15.51
C PRO A 10 -22.58 -3.85 -16.83
N LYS A 11 -23.67 -3.11 -17.04
CA LYS A 11 -23.85 -2.29 -18.24
C LYS A 11 -22.68 -1.33 -18.26
N ASP A 12 -21.67 -1.61 -19.08
CA ASP A 12 -20.34 -0.99 -19.02
C ASP A 12 -20.48 0.53 -19.08
N ASN A 13 -20.47 1.16 -17.91
CA ASN A 13 -20.42 2.60 -17.83
C ASN A 13 -18.96 2.98 -18.06
N LYS A 14 -18.59 3.13 -19.34
CA LYS A 14 -17.24 3.47 -19.80
C LYS A 14 -16.65 4.66 -19.03
N ILE A 15 -17.49 5.57 -18.55
CA ILE A 15 -17.09 6.71 -17.71
C ILE A 15 -16.58 6.23 -16.35
N ILE A 16 -17.34 5.38 -15.64
CA ILE A 16 -16.96 4.84 -14.34
C ILE A 16 -15.68 4.02 -14.45
N ILE A 17 -15.59 3.13 -15.45
CA ILE A 17 -14.42 2.28 -15.66
C ILE A 17 -13.17 3.15 -15.90
N LYS A 18 -13.29 4.19 -16.74
CA LYS A 18 -12.20 5.13 -17.02
C LYS A 18 -11.68 5.81 -15.74
N TYR A 19 -12.56 6.30 -14.87
CA TYR A 19 -12.13 6.92 -13.61
C TYR A 19 -11.50 5.92 -12.64
N LEU A 20 -12.06 4.69 -12.53
CA LEU A 20 -11.47 3.63 -11.72
C LEU A 20 -10.06 3.25 -12.21
N THR A 21 -9.87 3.18 -13.52
CA THR A 21 -8.55 2.93 -14.12
C THR A 21 -7.56 4.06 -13.79
N TYR A 22 -7.96 5.33 -13.90
CA TYR A 22 -7.09 6.43 -13.49
C TYR A 22 -6.76 6.40 -11.99
N LEU A 23 -7.72 6.08 -11.13
CA LEU A 23 -7.50 5.97 -9.70
C LEU A 23 -6.49 4.86 -9.37
N LEU A 24 -6.60 3.71 -10.06
CA LEU A 24 -5.67 2.60 -9.90
C LEU A 24 -4.24 3.03 -10.27
N PHE A 25 -4.04 3.64 -11.45
CA PHE A 25 -2.72 4.09 -11.86
C PHE A 25 -2.17 5.19 -10.97
N ALA A 26 -3.01 6.15 -10.55
CA ALA A 26 -2.62 7.18 -9.59
C ALA A 26 -2.17 6.58 -8.25
N GLY A 27 -2.87 5.56 -7.76
CA GLY A 27 -2.50 4.83 -6.56
C GLY A 27 -1.15 4.12 -6.70
N ILE A 28 -0.94 3.39 -7.79
CA ILE A 28 0.32 2.67 -8.03
C ILE A 28 1.50 3.64 -8.14
N ILE A 29 1.33 4.73 -8.89
CA ILE A 29 2.39 5.73 -9.09
C ILE A 29 2.69 6.49 -7.80
N SER A 30 1.67 6.84 -7.00
CA SER A 30 1.86 7.58 -5.75
C SER A 30 2.39 6.72 -4.60
N PHE A 31 2.21 5.40 -4.65
CA PHE A 31 2.66 4.50 -3.58
C PHE A 31 4.18 4.57 -3.33
N LEU A 32 4.98 4.54 -4.40
CA LEU A 32 6.44 4.59 -4.32
C LEU A 32 6.98 5.87 -3.67
N PRO A 33 6.62 7.10 -4.15
CA PRO A 33 7.14 8.32 -3.55
C PRO A 33 6.66 8.51 -2.10
N ILE A 34 5.42 8.13 -1.77
CA ILE A 34 4.91 8.22 -0.39
C ILE A 34 5.75 7.35 0.55
N SER A 35 6.04 6.10 0.15
CA SER A 35 6.86 5.20 0.97
C SER A 35 8.28 5.74 1.20
N LEU A 36 8.88 6.34 0.18
CA LEU A 36 10.23 6.88 0.25
C LEU A 36 10.29 8.12 1.15
N ILE A 37 9.33 9.03 1.03
CA ILE A 37 9.22 10.23 1.87
C ILE A 37 9.10 9.85 3.34
N ILE A 38 8.20 8.91 3.66
CA ILE A 38 8.01 8.41 5.02
C ILE A 38 9.33 7.85 5.58
N LYS A 39 10.05 7.05 4.77
CA LYS A 39 11.35 6.50 5.17
C LYS A 39 12.38 7.58 5.49
N VAL A 40 12.43 8.64 4.68
CA VAL A 40 13.36 9.77 4.90
C VAL A 40 13.03 10.52 6.19
N ILE A 41 11.75 10.80 6.45
CA ILE A 41 11.30 11.52 7.67
C ILE A 41 11.65 10.71 8.93
N ILE A 42 11.30 9.43 8.94
CA ILE A 42 11.57 8.55 10.11
C ILE A 42 13.08 8.43 10.35
N GLY A 43 13.87 8.29 9.26
CA GLY A 43 15.32 8.27 9.35
C GLY A 43 15.93 9.59 9.84
N SER A 44 15.35 10.74 9.48
CA SER A 44 15.81 12.04 9.99
C SER A 44 15.48 12.25 11.48
N ASP A 45 14.41 11.63 11.97
CA ASP A 45 14.01 11.69 13.38
C ASP A 45 14.85 10.75 14.28
N GLY A 46 15.85 10.06 13.71
CA GLY A 46 16.73 9.14 14.45
C GLY A 46 16.11 7.79 14.76
N TYR A 47 14.92 7.51 14.23
CA TYR A 47 14.25 6.22 14.37
C TYR A 47 14.68 5.30 13.24
N GLN A 48 15.12 4.10 13.60
CA GLN A 48 15.42 3.02 12.69
C GLN A 48 14.28 1.98 12.77
N THR A 49 13.92 1.41 11.64
CA THR A 49 12.96 0.32 11.59
C THR A 49 13.69 -1.00 11.67
N CYS A 50 13.28 -1.91 12.55
CA CYS A 50 13.78 -3.28 12.55
C CYS A 50 13.41 -3.97 11.23
N ASP A 51 14.25 -4.92 10.79
CA ASP A 51 13.98 -5.70 9.59
C ASP A 51 12.68 -6.50 9.75
N LYS A 52 11.77 -6.32 8.80
CA LYS A 52 10.51 -7.05 8.78
C LYS A 52 10.72 -8.45 8.25
N ILE A 53 10.57 -9.43 9.12
CA ILE A 53 10.58 -10.86 8.77
C ILE A 53 9.33 -11.25 7.98
N SER A 54 8.21 -10.52 8.16
CA SER A 54 6.98 -10.73 7.38
C SER A 54 6.15 -9.47 7.24
N TRP A 55 5.43 -9.39 6.11
CA TRP A 55 4.51 -8.30 5.76
C TRP A 55 3.28 -8.21 6.69
N MET A 56 2.99 -9.27 7.46
CA MET A 56 1.93 -9.27 8.47
C MET A 56 2.41 -8.77 9.84
N LEU A 57 3.72 -8.67 10.08
CA LEU A 57 4.22 -8.14 11.35
C LEU A 57 4.19 -6.60 11.36
N PRO A 58 3.78 -5.99 12.50
CA PRO A 58 3.84 -4.55 12.66
C PRO A 58 5.29 -4.04 12.56
N THR A 59 5.47 -2.83 12.02
CA THR A 59 6.76 -2.12 12.08
C THR A 59 7.08 -1.77 13.54
N THR A 60 8.23 -2.19 14.04
CA THR A 60 8.80 -1.67 15.30
C THR A 60 9.79 -0.54 14.97
N TYR A 61 9.58 0.63 15.58
CA TYR A 61 10.46 1.78 15.46
C TYR A 61 11.34 1.83 16.71
N VAL A 62 12.65 1.80 16.52
CA VAL A 62 13.64 1.80 17.62
C VAL A 62 14.68 2.88 17.35
N THR A 63 15.25 3.47 18.40
CA THR A 63 16.36 4.42 18.27
C THR A 63 17.67 3.72 17.93
N ASP A 64 17.84 2.48 18.40
CA ASP A 64 19.01 1.64 18.16
C ASP A 64 18.60 0.27 17.60
N LEU A 65 19.28 -0.18 16.54
CA LEU A 65 19.05 -1.49 15.92
C LEU A 65 19.36 -2.67 16.86
N SER A 66 20.17 -2.46 17.90
CA SER A 66 20.47 -3.49 18.91
C SER A 66 19.28 -3.81 19.83
N LEU A 67 18.21 -3.02 19.76
CA LEU A 67 16.95 -3.26 20.47
C LEU A 67 15.96 -4.10 19.65
N CYS A 68 16.33 -4.48 18.41
CA CYS A 68 15.59 -5.43 17.60
C CYS A 68 15.96 -6.85 18.08
N ASP A 69 14.95 -7.62 18.50
CA ASP A 69 15.06 -9.06 18.85
C ASP A 69 15.36 -9.95 17.64
#